data_AF-Q38CI0-F1
#
_entry.id   AF-Q38CI0-F1
#
_cell.length_a   1.000
_cell.length_b   1.000
_cell.length_c   1.000
_cell.angle_alpha   90.00
_cell.angle_beta   90.00
_cell.angle_gamma   90.00
#
_symmetry.space_group_name_H-M   'P 1'
#
loop_
_entity.id
_entity.type
_entity.pdbx_description
1 polymer ?
#
loop_
_entity_poly.entity_id
_entity_poly.type
_entity_poly.pdbx_seq_one_letter_code
_entity_poly.pdbx_strand_id
1 'polypeptide(L)'
;MLYTRRLMTTGGSATADGAVSYSKGSYHIVPKKYTVGKRIAVRSYLDRNRTELSDRTYMPQKAWFEPYTPKKFDMEHQRISHNFYNLETKLIWTAFDTPELIGILLHDETIKGAPHLYDAEFLESAVHWTRESRYWRCIGITKPFYNKTTLRAQCWHDRGLQVGTLVFSQAMRDALMDLERAVRRKELGLEPNYVWDRWGPVGFIDGARTDHLPRFAHNPYVDPDGVEVTEVDIAPFNTHEQIKERYGAFIDPDLRPFEGVFRAPSHGALTLDDVPHQEAVRLYRDLMEKADMPVMLGNGAEIPPMDLRALFHLSANPERMKAASELSSWREVRGMLAPVQEVCDEKVEALRLMENTRHDVARVRTFYEEKCGFSDFMRTPDKVITAAVLCYLQELQRICTERDWGKPLARCLTDLERVNVMGKDAFLVYRHIEDAILDKKRRVWATRFAGEANEESTLDYLLENFGRRTEQTRNVGTTGTEFDREQEPIGRQVQRRVLDSDKASKLAEVRQKRGKMWSNKKSVFDSLHQKQLQNVTYGVH
;
A
#
# COMPACT_ATOMS: atom_id res chain seq x y z
N MET A 1 21.16 -49.66 -26.51
CA MET A 1 22.16 -50.53 -27.16
C MET A 1 23.01 -49.67 -28.09
N LEU A 2 24.34 -49.79 -28.05
CA LEU A 2 25.32 -49.47 -29.11
C LEU A 2 26.71 -49.52 -28.46
N TYR A 3 27.46 -50.60 -28.71
CA TYR A 3 28.77 -50.88 -28.11
C TYR A 3 29.72 -51.35 -29.23
N THR A 4 30.82 -50.65 -29.47
CA THR A 4 31.90 -51.10 -30.39
C THR A 4 33.15 -50.26 -30.11
N ARG A 5 34.16 -50.76 -29.38
CA ARG A 5 35.22 -51.71 -29.82
C ARG A 5 36.03 -51.26 -31.05
N ARG A 6 37.22 -50.69 -30.79
CA ARG A 6 38.49 -51.05 -31.43
C ARG A 6 39.55 -51.18 -30.32
N LEU A 7 40.03 -52.41 -30.06
CA LEU A 7 41.21 -53.09 -30.64
C LEU A 7 42.54 -52.58 -30.01
N MET A 8 43.24 -53.39 -29.20
CA MET A 8 44.35 -54.33 -29.57
C MET A 8 45.71 -53.62 -29.78
N THR A 9 46.92 -54.12 -29.46
CA THR A 9 47.50 -55.17 -28.56
C THR A 9 49.00 -54.79 -28.36
N THR A 10 49.97 -55.50 -27.74
CA THR A 10 50.12 -56.89 -27.23
C THR A 10 51.22 -56.98 -26.15
N GLY A 11 51.02 -57.75 -25.08
CA GLY A 11 52.05 -58.09 -24.07
C GLY A 11 52.46 -56.97 -23.11
N GLY A 12 53.12 -57.24 -21.97
CA GLY A 12 53.41 -58.53 -21.33
C GLY A 12 54.36 -58.37 -20.12
N SER A 13 54.13 -59.13 -19.03
CA SER A 13 54.99 -59.23 -17.82
C SER A 13 55.49 -57.91 -17.20
N ALA A 14 54.68 -57.24 -16.36
CA ALA A 14 54.63 -57.51 -14.92
C ALA A 14 55.88 -57.10 -14.12
N THR A 15 55.93 -55.82 -13.72
CA THR A 15 56.58 -55.34 -12.50
C THR A 15 55.52 -54.70 -11.61
N ALA A 16 55.61 -54.86 -10.29
CA ALA A 16 54.64 -54.28 -9.36
C ALA A 16 54.72 -52.75 -9.36
N ASP A 17 53.58 -52.07 -9.21
CA ASP A 17 53.39 -50.61 -9.18
C ASP A 17 54.24 -49.83 -10.19
N GLY A 18 53.74 -49.79 -11.45
CA GLY A 18 54.34 -49.03 -12.53
C GLY A 18 54.58 -47.56 -12.14
N ALA A 19 55.83 -47.11 -12.28
CA ALA A 19 56.30 -45.83 -11.78
C ALA A 19 55.52 -44.63 -12.35
N VAL A 20 54.62 -44.06 -11.54
CA VAL A 20 53.84 -42.87 -11.91
C VAL A 20 54.77 -41.67 -12.05
N SER A 21 54.83 -41.08 -13.25
CA SER A 21 55.73 -39.98 -13.58
C SER A 21 55.31 -38.65 -12.92
N TYR A 22 55.65 -38.47 -11.64
CA TYR A 22 55.44 -37.22 -10.92
C TYR A 22 56.58 -36.22 -11.19
N SER A 23 56.32 -35.19 -12.00
CA SER A 23 57.21 -34.03 -12.08
C SER A 23 57.03 -33.12 -10.86
N LYS A 24 58.13 -32.79 -10.18
CA LYS A 24 58.15 -31.98 -8.95
C LYS A 24 57.45 -30.63 -9.17
N GLY A 25 56.28 -30.45 -8.56
CA GLY A 25 55.47 -29.24 -8.67
C GLY A 25 54.32 -29.28 -9.69
N SER A 26 54.04 -30.43 -10.33
CA SER A 26 52.82 -30.61 -11.14
C SER A 26 51.53 -30.52 -10.30
N TYR A 27 51.53 -31.17 -9.13
CA TYR A 27 50.44 -31.11 -8.16
C TYR A 27 50.60 -29.93 -7.19
N HIS A 28 49.49 -29.27 -6.86
CA HIS A 28 49.39 -28.30 -5.78
C HIS A 28 48.14 -28.65 -4.95
N ILE A 29 48.29 -28.88 -3.64
CA ILE A 29 47.18 -29.19 -2.72
C ILE A 29 46.07 -28.12 -2.82
N VAL A 30 46.47 -26.86 -2.97
CA VAL A 30 45.58 -25.74 -3.24
C VAL A 30 45.79 -25.31 -4.70
N PRO A 31 44.80 -25.52 -5.60
CA PRO A 31 44.91 -25.13 -7.01
C PRO A 31 45.26 -23.66 -7.22
N LYS A 32 45.93 -23.32 -8.34
CA LYS A 32 46.39 -21.95 -8.65
C LYS A 32 45.30 -20.87 -8.54
N LYS A 33 44.03 -21.22 -8.83
CA LYS A 33 42.84 -20.36 -8.64
C LYS A 33 42.54 -19.94 -7.18
N TYR A 34 43.28 -20.46 -6.21
CA TYR A 34 43.22 -20.14 -4.78
C TYR A 34 44.61 -19.92 -4.14
N THR A 35 45.67 -19.63 -4.90
CA THR A 35 47.00 -19.26 -4.35
C THR A 35 47.57 -18.02 -5.00
N VAL A 36 48.18 -17.14 -4.19
CA VAL A 36 48.88 -15.93 -4.65
C VAL A 36 50.21 -15.85 -3.89
N GLY A 37 51.33 -15.70 -4.59
CA GLY A 37 52.64 -15.54 -3.95
C GLY A 37 53.03 -16.67 -2.99
N LYS A 38 52.74 -17.94 -3.35
CA LYS A 38 52.86 -19.14 -2.49
C LYS A 38 52.00 -19.16 -1.21
N ARG A 39 51.20 -18.12 -0.95
CA ARG A 39 50.21 -18.12 0.15
C ARG A 39 48.86 -18.63 -0.35
N ILE A 40 48.11 -19.28 0.54
CA ILE A 40 46.71 -19.63 0.29
C ILE A 40 45.92 -18.31 0.19
N ALA A 41 45.36 -18.05 -0.99
CA ALA A 41 44.40 -16.99 -1.17
C ALA A 41 43.06 -17.48 -0.61
N VAL A 42 42.89 -17.32 0.72
CA VAL A 42 41.58 -17.45 1.36
C VAL A 42 40.66 -16.49 0.66
N ARG A 43 39.77 -17.02 -0.19
CA ARG A 43 38.71 -16.24 -0.81
C ARG A 43 37.71 -15.86 0.27
N SER A 44 37.94 -14.71 0.91
CA SER A 44 36.81 -13.93 1.39
C SER A 44 35.84 -13.78 0.23
N TYR A 45 34.56 -14.11 0.44
CA TYR A 45 33.50 -13.97 -0.58
C TYR A 45 33.15 -12.48 -0.89
N LEU A 46 34.03 -11.57 -0.47
CA LEU A 46 33.99 -10.14 -0.69
C LEU A 46 34.79 -9.82 -1.94
N ASP A 47 34.06 -9.62 -3.02
CA ASP A 47 34.58 -9.26 -4.32
C ASP A 47 35.31 -7.91 -4.24
N ARG A 48 36.63 -7.88 -4.48
CA ARG A 48 37.46 -6.68 -4.21
C ARG A 48 37.17 -5.50 -5.14
N ASN A 49 36.34 -5.70 -6.16
CA ASN A 49 35.86 -4.63 -7.04
C ASN A 49 34.54 -4.01 -6.55
N ARG A 50 33.93 -4.50 -5.46
CA ARG A 50 32.72 -3.89 -4.87
C ARG A 50 33.02 -2.75 -3.89
N THR A 51 34.15 -2.78 -3.17
CA THR A 51 34.38 -2.09 -1.89
C THR A 51 34.57 -0.55 -1.91
N GLU A 52 33.99 0.16 -2.88
CA GLU A 52 33.69 1.60 -2.81
C GLU A 52 32.38 1.96 -3.56
N LEU A 53 32.03 1.19 -4.59
CA LEU A 53 30.80 1.36 -5.37
C LEU A 53 29.59 0.66 -4.75
N SER A 54 29.75 -0.49 -4.09
CA SER A 54 28.62 -1.20 -3.43
C SER A 54 27.98 -0.39 -2.31
N ASP A 55 28.75 0.49 -1.68
CA ASP A 55 28.28 1.32 -0.57
C ASP A 55 27.59 2.59 -1.08
N ARG A 56 27.65 2.83 -2.41
CA ARG A 56 26.97 3.92 -3.14
C ARG A 56 25.78 3.45 -3.96
N THR A 57 25.58 2.13 -4.14
CA THR A 57 24.49 1.58 -4.96
C THR A 57 23.85 0.37 -4.29
N TYR A 58 22.55 0.46 -3.99
CA TYR A 58 21.79 -0.69 -3.49
C TYR A 58 21.73 -1.82 -4.53
N MET A 59 22.06 -3.04 -4.10
CA MET A 59 22.06 -4.24 -4.94
C MET A 59 21.63 -5.44 -4.10
N PRO A 60 20.44 -6.04 -4.31
CA PRO A 60 20.01 -7.21 -3.55
C PRO A 60 20.90 -8.42 -3.86
N GLN A 61 21.20 -9.24 -2.85
CA GLN A 61 22.07 -10.41 -3.03
C GLN A 61 21.37 -11.55 -3.78
N LYS A 62 20.13 -11.85 -3.38
CA LYS A 62 19.26 -12.87 -3.97
C LYS A 62 17.82 -12.65 -3.47
N ALA A 63 16.84 -12.94 -4.33
CA ALA A 63 15.45 -13.15 -3.93
C ALA A 63 15.05 -14.62 -4.14
N TRP A 64 14.00 -15.05 -3.45
CA TRP A 64 13.37 -16.37 -3.63
C TRP A 64 11.90 -16.15 -3.99
N PHE A 65 11.36 -17.01 -4.85
CA PHE A 65 9.99 -16.95 -5.34
C PHE A 65 9.39 -18.35 -5.26
N GLU A 66 8.27 -18.48 -4.54
CA GLU A 66 7.52 -19.73 -4.42
C GLU A 66 6.46 -19.80 -5.52
N PRO A 67 6.24 -20.97 -6.16
CA PRO A 67 5.27 -21.10 -7.25
C PRO A 67 3.83 -21.06 -6.75
N TYR A 68 3.01 -20.17 -7.33
CA TYR A 68 1.57 -20.10 -7.05
C TYR A 68 0.87 -21.41 -7.46
N THR A 69 0.61 -22.27 -6.49
CA THR A 69 -0.03 -23.58 -6.68
C THR A 69 -1.23 -23.70 -5.76
N PRO A 70 -2.46 -23.87 -6.28
CA PRO A 70 -3.64 -24.07 -5.45
C PRO A 70 -3.47 -25.29 -4.52
N LYS A 71 -3.72 -25.09 -3.22
CA LYS A 71 -3.61 -26.16 -2.23
C LYS A 71 -4.68 -27.22 -2.48
N LYS A 72 -4.28 -28.49 -2.40
CA LYS A 72 -5.16 -29.65 -2.48
C LYS A 72 -5.48 -30.15 -1.08
N PHE A 73 -6.70 -30.64 -0.90
CA PHE A 73 -7.23 -31.17 0.35
C PHE A 73 -7.98 -32.46 0.03
N ASP A 74 -7.79 -33.49 0.86
CA ASP A 74 -8.40 -34.80 0.62
C ASP A 74 -9.85 -34.85 1.16
N MET A 75 -10.19 -33.96 2.09
CA MET A 75 -11.52 -33.86 2.70
C MET A 75 -12.00 -32.42 2.84
N GLU A 76 -13.31 -32.21 2.67
CA GLU A 76 -13.92 -30.87 2.65
C GLU A 76 -13.65 -30.06 3.93
N HIS A 77 -13.73 -30.69 5.11
CA HIS A 77 -13.47 -29.98 6.37
C HIS A 77 -12.02 -29.48 6.49
N GLN A 78 -11.05 -30.11 5.80
CA GLN A 78 -9.67 -29.63 5.74
C GLN A 78 -9.57 -28.36 4.88
N ARG A 79 -10.32 -28.31 3.76
CA ARG A 79 -10.44 -27.14 2.89
C ARG A 79 -11.09 -25.97 3.64
N ILE A 80 -12.23 -26.20 4.30
CA ILE A 80 -12.93 -25.19 5.11
C ILE A 80 -12.02 -24.70 6.24
N SER A 81 -11.38 -25.60 6.99
CA SER A 81 -10.48 -25.24 8.09
C SER A 81 -9.25 -24.46 7.61
N HIS A 82 -8.65 -24.84 6.47
CA HIS A 82 -7.56 -24.05 5.88
C HIS A 82 -8.04 -22.68 5.43
N ASN A 83 -9.17 -22.58 4.74
CA ASN A 83 -9.74 -21.31 4.29
C ASN A 83 -9.99 -20.38 5.49
N PHE A 84 -10.64 -20.87 6.55
CA PHE A 84 -10.85 -20.12 7.79
C PHE A 84 -9.52 -19.64 8.42
N TYR A 85 -8.61 -20.56 8.74
CA TYR A 85 -7.36 -20.20 9.42
C TYR A 85 -6.38 -19.37 8.58
N ASN A 86 -6.54 -19.31 7.25
CA ASN A 86 -5.69 -18.56 6.33
C ASN A 86 -6.31 -17.25 5.83
N LEU A 87 -7.60 -17.23 5.50
CA LEU A 87 -8.26 -16.12 4.82
C LEU A 87 -8.93 -15.19 5.84
N GLU A 88 -9.74 -15.71 6.76
CA GLU A 88 -10.35 -14.88 7.83
C GLU A 88 -9.28 -14.22 8.68
N THR A 89 -8.22 -14.95 9.04
CA THR A 89 -7.13 -14.40 9.86
C THR A 89 -6.40 -13.26 9.13
N LYS A 90 -6.06 -13.42 7.85
CA LYS A 90 -5.46 -12.35 7.03
C LYS A 90 -6.42 -11.18 6.83
N LEU A 91 -7.70 -11.45 6.59
CA LEU A 91 -8.74 -10.44 6.38
C LEU A 91 -8.91 -9.57 7.62
N ILE A 92 -9.03 -10.18 8.80
CA ILE A 92 -9.18 -9.49 10.08
C ILE A 92 -7.90 -8.72 10.43
N TRP A 93 -6.70 -9.30 10.26
CA TRP A 93 -5.45 -8.55 10.46
C TRP A 93 -5.34 -7.35 9.50
N THR A 94 -5.70 -7.52 8.22
CA THR A 94 -5.64 -6.43 7.23
C THR A 94 -6.65 -5.33 7.54
N ALA A 95 -7.91 -5.69 7.88
CA ALA A 95 -8.95 -4.75 8.27
C ALA A 95 -8.61 -3.98 9.56
N PHE A 96 -7.85 -4.60 10.46
CA PHE A 96 -7.39 -4.02 11.71
C PHE A 96 -6.20 -3.06 11.52
N ASP A 97 -5.13 -3.52 10.88
CA ASP A 97 -3.87 -2.79 10.70
C ASP A 97 -3.95 -1.70 9.62
N THR A 98 -4.34 -2.08 8.40
CA THR A 98 -4.32 -1.23 7.18
C THR A 98 -5.47 -1.62 6.25
N PRO A 99 -6.72 -1.21 6.55
CA PRO A 99 -7.92 -1.70 5.88
C PRO A 99 -7.95 -1.36 4.38
N GLU A 100 -7.17 -0.38 3.91
CA GLU A 100 -7.08 -0.04 2.49
C GLU A 100 -6.47 -1.18 1.64
N LEU A 101 -5.76 -2.13 2.27
CA LEU A 101 -5.07 -3.23 1.57
C LEU A 101 -5.92 -4.49 1.36
N ILE A 102 -7.21 -4.48 1.75
CA ILE A 102 -8.13 -5.61 1.50
C ILE A 102 -8.22 -5.92 -0.01
N GLY A 103 -8.21 -4.89 -0.88
CA GLY A 103 -8.17 -5.08 -2.33
C GLY A 103 -6.97 -5.91 -2.81
N ILE A 104 -5.78 -5.63 -2.27
CA ILE A 104 -4.56 -6.41 -2.57
C ILE A 104 -4.69 -7.81 -2.00
N LEU A 105 -5.11 -7.99 -0.75
CA LEU A 105 -5.28 -9.31 -0.13
C LEU A 105 -6.19 -10.23 -0.97
N LEU A 106 -7.34 -9.72 -1.43
CA LEU A 106 -8.27 -10.47 -2.27
C LEU A 106 -7.62 -10.92 -3.59
N HIS A 107 -6.85 -10.04 -4.24
CA HIS A 107 -6.12 -10.38 -5.46
C HIS A 107 -5.01 -11.42 -5.20
N ASP A 108 -4.23 -11.21 -4.16
CA ASP A 108 -3.05 -12.01 -3.80
C ASP A 108 -3.44 -13.44 -3.40
N GLU A 109 -4.58 -13.64 -2.73
CA GLU A 109 -5.12 -14.98 -2.43
C GLU A 109 -5.94 -15.57 -3.60
N THR A 110 -6.50 -14.74 -4.50
CA THR A 110 -7.07 -15.23 -5.78
C THR A 110 -5.98 -15.83 -6.68
N ILE A 111 -4.82 -15.18 -6.80
CA ILE A 111 -3.62 -15.71 -7.50
C ILE A 111 -3.18 -17.05 -6.91
N LYS A 112 -3.26 -17.21 -5.59
CA LYS A 112 -2.94 -18.47 -4.89
C LYS A 112 -4.05 -19.53 -5.00
N GLY A 113 -5.15 -19.23 -5.69
CA GLY A 113 -6.20 -20.19 -6.05
C GLY A 113 -7.36 -20.29 -5.07
N ALA A 114 -7.71 -19.22 -4.33
CA ALA A 114 -8.93 -19.17 -3.51
C ALA A 114 -10.11 -18.58 -4.32
N PRO A 115 -11.06 -19.39 -4.84
CA PRO A 115 -12.07 -18.91 -5.79
C PRO A 115 -13.22 -18.11 -5.15
N HIS A 116 -13.49 -18.31 -3.85
CA HIS A 116 -14.68 -17.83 -3.14
C HIS A 116 -14.57 -16.39 -2.61
N LEU A 117 -13.44 -15.73 -2.82
CA LEU A 117 -13.14 -14.38 -2.29
C LEU A 117 -14.06 -13.27 -2.84
N TYR A 118 -14.69 -13.50 -3.99
CA TYR A 118 -15.69 -12.61 -4.59
C TYR A 118 -17.11 -13.23 -4.56
N ASP A 119 -17.37 -14.10 -3.58
CA ASP A 119 -18.71 -14.58 -3.26
C ASP A 119 -19.36 -13.63 -2.22
N ALA A 120 -20.70 -13.47 -2.28
CA ALA A 120 -21.40 -12.43 -1.53
C ALA A 120 -21.18 -12.52 0.00
N GLU A 121 -21.20 -13.73 0.54
CA GLU A 121 -20.94 -14.08 1.94
C GLU A 121 -19.54 -13.64 2.42
N PHE A 122 -18.51 -13.80 1.59
CA PHE A 122 -17.14 -13.37 1.92
C PHE A 122 -16.99 -11.85 1.87
N LEU A 123 -17.65 -11.18 0.92
CA LEU A 123 -17.64 -9.71 0.85
C LEU A 123 -18.46 -9.08 1.98
N GLU A 124 -19.57 -9.70 2.39
CA GLU A 124 -20.34 -9.30 3.58
C GLU A 124 -19.52 -9.49 4.87
N SER A 125 -18.80 -10.61 4.99
CA SER A 125 -17.86 -10.87 6.10
C SER A 125 -16.71 -9.86 6.13
N ALA A 126 -16.17 -9.46 4.98
CA ALA A 126 -15.16 -8.40 4.89
C ALA A 126 -15.69 -7.02 5.34
N VAL A 127 -16.93 -6.66 4.98
CA VAL A 127 -17.60 -5.44 5.48
C VAL A 127 -17.82 -5.53 7.00
N HIS A 128 -18.30 -6.67 7.51
CA HIS A 128 -18.51 -6.90 8.94
C HIS A 128 -17.20 -6.77 9.73
N TRP A 129 -16.15 -7.50 9.34
CA TRP A 129 -14.85 -7.44 10.00
C TRP A 129 -14.18 -6.07 9.90
N THR A 130 -14.44 -5.28 8.86
CA THR A 130 -13.95 -3.90 8.76
C THR A 130 -14.66 -2.96 9.74
N ARG A 131 -15.99 -3.10 9.92
CA ARG A 131 -16.75 -2.36 10.94
C ARG A 131 -16.31 -2.72 12.36
N GLU A 132 -16.23 -4.02 12.66
CA GLU A 132 -15.76 -4.50 13.96
C GLU A 132 -14.29 -4.09 14.23
N SER A 133 -13.42 -4.13 13.23
CA SER A 133 -12.03 -3.67 13.37
C SER A 133 -11.92 -2.19 13.74
N ARG A 134 -12.75 -1.31 13.15
CA ARG A 134 -12.83 0.11 13.56
C ARG A 134 -13.34 0.26 14.99
N TYR A 135 -14.39 -0.50 15.35
CA TYR A 135 -14.93 -0.51 16.71
C TYR A 135 -13.88 -0.93 17.75
N TRP A 136 -13.14 -2.01 17.48
CA TRP A 136 -12.05 -2.49 18.34
C TRP A 136 -10.88 -1.51 18.42
N ARG A 137 -10.50 -0.89 17.31
CA ARG A 137 -9.45 0.14 17.26
C ARG A 137 -9.84 1.38 18.08
N CYS A 138 -11.11 1.81 18.00
CA CYS A 138 -11.66 2.92 18.78
C CYS A 138 -11.67 2.63 20.29
N ILE A 139 -11.89 1.37 20.69
CA ILE A 139 -11.80 0.90 22.09
C ILE A 139 -10.35 0.76 22.58
N GLY A 140 -9.34 0.86 21.72
CA GLY A 140 -7.94 0.65 22.11
C GLY A 140 -7.57 -0.83 22.30
N ILE A 141 -8.24 -1.75 21.59
CA ILE A 141 -7.68 -3.08 21.34
C ILE A 141 -6.41 -2.91 20.47
N THR A 142 -5.36 -3.69 20.76
CA THR A 142 -4.07 -3.64 20.03
C THR A 142 -3.80 -4.88 19.18
N LYS A 143 -4.49 -5.99 19.44
CA LYS A 143 -4.42 -7.24 18.66
C LYS A 143 -5.84 -7.81 18.53
N PRO A 144 -6.35 -8.07 17.31
CA PRO A 144 -7.71 -8.58 17.14
C PRO A 144 -7.84 -10.03 17.63
N PHE A 145 -6.79 -10.85 17.55
CA PHE A 145 -6.76 -12.23 18.04
C PHE A 145 -6.11 -12.33 19.42
N TYR A 146 -6.85 -12.85 20.41
CA TYR A 146 -6.29 -13.26 21.70
C TYR A 146 -5.66 -14.65 21.62
N ASN A 147 -6.28 -15.55 20.87
CA ASN A 147 -5.70 -16.83 20.47
C ASN A 147 -6.06 -17.14 19.00
N LYS A 148 -5.57 -18.24 18.43
CA LYS A 148 -5.77 -18.59 17.00
C LYS A 148 -7.23 -18.90 16.61
N THR A 149 -8.10 -19.10 17.59
CA THR A 149 -9.49 -19.55 17.43
C THR A 149 -10.50 -18.54 18.03
N THR A 150 -10.04 -17.57 18.84
CA THR A 150 -10.91 -16.59 19.53
C THR A 150 -10.35 -15.17 19.44
N LEU A 151 -11.22 -14.24 19.04
CA LEU A 151 -10.93 -12.81 18.98
C LEU A 151 -10.87 -12.19 20.39
N ARG A 152 -10.04 -11.15 20.58
CA ARG A 152 -9.92 -10.46 21.88
C ARG A 152 -11.20 -9.74 22.28
N ALA A 153 -12.01 -9.30 21.31
CA ALA A 153 -13.35 -8.78 21.57
C ALA A 153 -14.28 -9.83 22.22
N GLN A 154 -14.10 -11.12 21.95
CA GLN A 154 -14.93 -12.19 22.51
C GLN A 154 -14.34 -12.78 23.82
N CYS A 155 -13.45 -12.04 24.49
CA CYS A 155 -12.81 -12.45 25.74
C CYS A 155 -13.45 -11.72 26.92
N TRP A 156 -14.46 -12.35 27.53
CA TRP A 156 -15.10 -11.87 28.77
C TRP A 156 -14.57 -12.61 30.02
N HIS A 157 -14.77 -12.01 31.20
CA HIS A 157 -14.58 -12.71 32.46
C HIS A 157 -15.78 -13.61 32.80
N ASP A 158 -15.49 -14.80 33.32
CA ASP A 158 -16.45 -15.78 33.86
C ASP A 158 -16.42 -15.83 35.40
N ARG A 159 -15.26 -15.51 36.00
CA ARG A 159 -15.00 -15.61 37.45
C ARG A 159 -14.60 -14.27 38.06
N GLY A 160 -15.14 -13.19 37.50
CA GLY A 160 -14.91 -11.80 37.92
C GLY A 160 -16.08 -11.23 38.73
N LEU A 161 -16.16 -9.90 38.77
CA LEU A 161 -17.27 -9.16 39.39
C LEU A 161 -18.63 -9.41 38.68
N GLN A 162 -18.58 -9.63 37.37
CA GLN A 162 -19.71 -9.88 36.49
C GLN A 162 -19.30 -10.95 35.46
N VAL A 163 -20.27 -11.75 35.00
CA VAL A 163 -20.10 -12.76 33.95
C VAL A 163 -20.48 -12.13 32.61
N GLY A 164 -19.66 -12.31 31.58
CA GLY A 164 -19.92 -11.77 30.24
C GLY A 164 -19.37 -10.35 29.99
N THR A 165 -18.92 -9.65 31.03
CA THR A 165 -18.21 -8.38 30.91
C THR A 165 -16.86 -8.56 30.20
N LEU A 166 -16.58 -7.70 29.21
CA LEU A 166 -15.35 -7.71 28.41
C LEU A 166 -14.10 -7.45 29.26
N VAL A 167 -12.98 -8.12 28.97
CA VAL A 167 -11.73 -7.96 29.72
C VAL A 167 -10.95 -6.72 29.25
N PHE A 168 -11.27 -5.56 29.83
CA PHE A 168 -10.62 -4.28 29.55
C PHE A 168 -9.19 -4.19 30.11
N SER A 169 -8.23 -3.82 29.25
CA SER A 169 -6.89 -3.39 29.67
C SER A 169 -6.92 -1.93 30.17
N GLN A 170 -5.81 -1.44 30.73
CA GLN A 170 -5.73 -0.02 31.11
C GLN A 170 -5.84 0.90 29.89
N ALA A 171 -5.22 0.54 28.75
CA ALA A 171 -5.32 1.34 27.53
C ALA A 171 -6.77 1.44 27.03
N MET A 172 -7.55 0.36 27.17
CA MET A 172 -8.98 0.37 26.80
C MET A 172 -9.82 1.21 27.77
N ARG A 173 -9.51 1.18 29.07
CA ARG A 173 -10.15 2.08 30.04
C ARG A 173 -9.84 3.54 29.75
N ASP A 174 -8.58 3.88 29.50
CA ASP A 174 -8.18 5.25 29.16
C ASP A 174 -8.86 5.74 27.87
N ALA A 175 -9.03 4.86 26.86
CA ALA A 175 -9.79 5.15 25.64
C ALA A 175 -11.30 5.36 25.91
N LEU A 176 -11.91 4.53 26.77
CA LEU A 176 -13.29 4.74 27.23
C LEU A 176 -13.44 6.04 28.02
N MET A 177 -12.46 6.45 28.82
CA MET A 177 -12.48 7.75 29.49
C MET A 177 -12.43 8.92 28.49
N ASP A 178 -11.67 8.78 27.40
CA ASP A 178 -11.62 9.80 26.33
C ASP A 178 -12.94 9.86 25.53
N LEU A 179 -13.58 8.71 25.29
CA LEU A 179 -14.91 8.62 24.67
C LEU A 179 -15.99 9.25 25.56
N GLU A 180 -16.03 8.89 26.84
CA GLU A 180 -16.97 9.47 27.82
C GLU A 180 -16.74 10.96 28.04
N ARG A 181 -15.48 11.43 27.98
CA ARG A 181 -15.18 12.87 28.01
C ARG A 181 -15.74 13.57 26.77
N ALA A 182 -15.56 13.00 25.58
CA ALA A 182 -16.10 13.55 24.34
C ALA A 182 -17.65 13.56 24.31
N VAL A 183 -18.30 12.53 24.89
CA VAL A 183 -19.77 12.54 25.09
C VAL A 183 -20.18 13.61 26.10
N ARG A 184 -19.57 13.70 27.28
CA ARG A 184 -19.89 14.73 28.29
C ARG A 184 -19.73 16.15 27.75
N ARG A 185 -18.67 16.42 26.98
CA ARG A 185 -18.51 17.70 26.26
C ARG A 185 -19.71 17.98 25.36
N LYS A 186 -20.12 17.01 24.54
CA LYS A 186 -21.30 17.11 23.65
C LYS A 186 -22.60 17.37 24.43
N GLU A 187 -22.79 16.68 25.55
CA GLU A 187 -23.97 16.81 26.43
C GLU A 187 -24.02 18.18 27.14
N LEU A 188 -22.86 18.77 27.44
CA LEU A 188 -22.71 20.14 27.95
C LEU A 188 -22.83 21.23 26.86
N GLY A 189 -22.99 20.85 25.58
CA GLY A 189 -23.02 21.80 24.45
C GLY A 189 -21.66 22.34 24.02
N LEU A 190 -20.56 21.77 24.53
CA LEU A 190 -19.19 22.07 24.10
C LEU A 190 -18.82 21.26 22.85
N GLU A 191 -17.85 21.75 22.07
CA GLU A 191 -17.32 21.00 20.93
C GLU A 191 -16.70 19.67 21.41
N PRO A 192 -17.12 18.50 20.87
CA PRO A 192 -16.71 17.19 21.35
C PRO A 192 -15.31 16.80 20.83
N ASN A 193 -14.29 17.41 21.43
CA ASN A 193 -12.87 17.25 21.11
C ASN A 193 -12.32 15.85 21.46
N TYR A 194 -12.76 14.82 20.73
CA TYR A 194 -12.23 13.47 20.82
C TYR A 194 -10.83 13.39 20.21
N VAL A 195 -9.81 13.25 21.05
CA VAL A 195 -8.39 13.34 20.65
C VAL A 195 -8.00 12.33 19.56
N TRP A 196 -8.62 11.14 19.56
CA TRP A 196 -8.30 10.08 18.59
C TRP A 196 -8.97 10.27 17.21
N ASP A 197 -10.00 11.13 17.06
CA ASP A 197 -10.49 11.52 15.72
C ASP A 197 -9.52 12.51 15.01
N ARG A 198 -8.47 12.99 15.69
CA ARG A 198 -7.30 13.68 15.08
C ARG A 198 -6.10 12.74 14.83
N TRP A 199 -6.24 11.44 15.08
CA TRP A 199 -5.20 10.45 14.82
C TRP A 199 -5.31 9.90 13.39
N GLY A 200 -4.17 9.81 12.71
CA GLY A 200 -4.02 9.21 11.39
C GLY A 200 -2.86 8.20 11.34
N PRO A 201 -2.60 7.57 10.18
CA PRO A 201 -1.63 6.47 10.04
C PRO A 201 -0.17 6.77 10.46
N VAL A 202 0.22 8.03 10.62
CA VAL A 202 1.57 8.44 11.09
C VAL A 202 1.60 9.05 12.49
N GLY A 203 0.45 9.16 13.16
CA GLY A 203 0.28 9.92 14.40
C GLY A 203 -0.75 11.03 14.26
N PHE A 204 -0.62 12.11 15.05
CA PHE A 204 -1.54 13.24 14.97
C PHE A 204 -1.35 14.06 13.69
N ILE A 205 -2.48 14.40 13.07
CA ILE A 205 -2.58 15.05 11.75
C ILE A 205 -2.00 16.47 11.75
N ASP A 206 -2.12 17.17 12.88
CA ASP A 206 -1.57 18.51 13.12
C ASP A 206 -0.06 18.50 13.41
N GLY A 207 0.59 17.33 13.46
CA GLY A 207 2.01 17.18 13.78
C GLY A 207 2.33 17.31 15.27
N ALA A 208 1.32 17.27 16.15
CA ALA A 208 1.54 17.20 17.60
C ALA A 208 2.34 15.94 18.01
N ARG A 209 2.93 16.00 19.22
CA ARG A 209 3.62 14.85 19.81
C ARG A 209 2.63 13.71 20.04
N THR A 210 3.04 12.48 19.71
CA THR A 210 2.29 11.27 20.05
C THR A 210 1.93 11.23 21.53
N ASP A 211 0.63 11.15 21.81
CA ASP A 211 0.10 10.74 23.11
C ASP A 211 0.04 9.20 23.14
N HIS A 212 0.27 8.60 24.31
CA HIS A 212 0.45 7.16 24.45
C HIS A 212 -0.50 6.60 25.51
N LEU A 213 -1.33 5.65 25.10
CA LEU A 213 -2.11 4.81 26.02
C LEU A 213 -1.30 3.59 26.48
N PRO A 214 -1.41 3.17 27.75
CA PRO A 214 -2.12 3.85 28.84
C PRO A 214 -1.32 5.05 29.38
N ARG A 215 -2.03 6.08 29.87
CA ARG A 215 -1.42 7.30 30.39
C ARG A 215 -0.92 7.10 31.83
N PHE A 216 0.17 7.77 32.18
CA PHE A 216 0.69 7.75 33.55
C PHE A 216 0.01 8.83 34.40
N ALA A 217 -0.25 8.55 35.68
CA ALA A 217 -0.86 9.52 36.62
C ALA A 217 -0.07 10.83 36.82
N HIS A 218 1.20 10.89 36.38
CA HIS A 218 2.02 12.11 36.37
C HIS A 218 1.82 12.99 35.12
N ASN A 219 1.16 12.45 34.08
CA ASN A 219 0.83 13.12 32.82
C ASN A 219 -0.52 12.56 32.31
N PRO A 220 -1.63 12.85 33.01
CA PRO A 220 -2.97 12.52 32.54
C PRO A 220 -3.34 13.37 31.31
N TYR A 221 -4.46 13.03 30.66
CA TYR A 221 -5.10 13.98 29.74
C TYR A 221 -5.64 15.17 30.54
N VAL A 222 -5.44 16.39 30.05
CA VAL A 222 -5.94 17.63 30.68
C VAL A 222 -6.90 18.30 29.71
N ASP A 223 -8.15 18.45 30.13
CA ASP A 223 -9.18 19.16 29.36
C ASP A 223 -9.24 20.64 29.81
N PRO A 224 -9.02 21.62 28.91
CA PRO A 224 -9.13 23.05 29.24
C PRO A 224 -10.49 23.48 29.80
N ASP A 225 -11.57 22.78 29.45
CA ASP A 225 -12.93 23.07 29.91
C ASP A 225 -13.30 22.33 31.22
N GLY A 226 -12.36 21.59 31.82
CA GLY A 226 -12.54 20.94 33.12
C GLY A 226 -13.44 19.70 33.14
N VAL A 227 -13.64 19.04 31.99
CA VAL A 227 -14.51 17.84 31.89
C VAL A 227 -13.80 16.59 32.43
N GLU A 228 -14.03 16.32 33.72
CA GLU A 228 -13.48 15.17 34.44
C GLU A 228 -14.20 13.84 34.12
N VAL A 229 -13.41 12.77 34.04
CA VAL A 229 -13.86 11.38 33.84
C VAL A 229 -12.90 10.42 34.53
N THR A 230 -13.43 9.43 35.25
CA THR A 230 -12.69 8.44 36.03
C THR A 230 -13.01 7.00 35.60
N GLU A 231 -12.29 6.01 36.14
CA GLU A 231 -12.60 4.59 35.98
C GLU A 231 -13.99 4.21 36.53
N VAL A 232 -14.51 4.94 37.51
CA VAL A 232 -15.85 4.72 38.09
C VAL A 232 -16.95 5.19 37.13
N ASP A 233 -16.71 6.26 36.38
CA ASP A 233 -17.67 6.80 35.40
C ASP A 233 -17.90 5.85 34.22
N ILE A 234 -16.87 5.10 33.81
CA ILE A 234 -16.93 4.17 32.67
C ILE A 234 -17.33 2.74 33.06
N ALA A 235 -17.25 2.37 34.34
CA ALA A 235 -17.59 1.04 34.84
C ALA A 235 -19.00 0.50 34.46
N PRO A 236 -20.04 1.35 34.27
CA PRO A 236 -21.35 0.89 33.78
C PRO A 236 -21.36 0.46 32.30
N PHE A 237 -20.45 0.95 31.47
CA PHE A 237 -20.40 0.70 30.03
C PHE A 237 -19.43 -0.47 29.74
N ASN A 238 -19.87 -1.70 29.99
CA ASN A 238 -18.98 -2.86 30.07
C ASN A 238 -19.36 -4.06 29.18
N THR A 239 -20.54 -4.03 28.53
CA THR A 239 -20.86 -4.89 27.38
C THR A 239 -20.64 -4.16 26.05
N HIS A 240 -20.59 -4.90 24.94
CA HIS A 240 -20.40 -4.31 23.62
C HIS A 240 -21.54 -3.36 23.21
N GLU A 241 -22.76 -3.74 23.55
CA GLU A 241 -24.02 -3.07 23.18
C GLU A 241 -24.08 -1.71 23.87
N GLN A 242 -23.87 -1.67 25.19
CA GLN A 242 -23.81 -0.42 25.97
C GLN A 242 -22.78 0.57 25.43
N ILE A 243 -21.60 0.08 25.04
CA ILE A 243 -20.52 0.89 24.48
C ILE A 243 -20.89 1.40 23.07
N LYS A 244 -21.50 0.56 22.23
CA LYS A 244 -21.97 0.97 20.89
C LYS A 244 -23.12 1.98 20.98
N GLU A 245 -24.05 1.81 21.91
CA GLU A 245 -25.16 2.74 22.15
C GLU A 245 -24.68 4.10 22.70
N ARG A 246 -23.80 4.12 23.71
CA ARG A 246 -23.27 5.36 24.31
C ARG A 246 -22.30 6.11 23.37
N TYR A 247 -21.45 5.40 22.63
CA TYR A 247 -20.31 5.99 21.91
C TYR A 247 -20.39 5.88 20.37
N GLY A 248 -21.50 5.39 19.80
CA GLY A 248 -21.68 5.13 18.37
C GLY A 248 -21.24 6.28 17.45
N ALA A 249 -21.56 7.54 17.80
CA ALA A 249 -21.16 8.72 17.01
C ALA A 249 -19.64 8.96 16.91
N PHE A 250 -18.84 8.39 17.81
CA PHE A 250 -17.38 8.43 17.78
C PHE A 250 -16.79 7.17 17.12
N ILE A 251 -17.38 6.01 17.43
CA ILE A 251 -17.05 4.70 16.84
C ILE A 251 -17.28 4.69 15.33
N ASP A 252 -18.52 4.93 14.90
CA ASP A 252 -18.97 4.69 13.54
C ASP A 252 -18.49 5.82 12.59
N PRO A 253 -17.95 5.45 11.41
CA PRO A 253 -17.53 6.42 10.40
C PRO A 253 -18.73 6.92 9.58
N ASP A 254 -18.74 8.20 9.21
CA ASP A 254 -19.77 8.73 8.31
C ASP A 254 -19.47 8.35 6.85
N LEU A 255 -20.30 7.46 6.31
CA LEU A 255 -20.19 6.91 4.97
C LEU A 255 -20.77 7.85 3.89
N ARG A 256 -21.70 8.73 4.27
CA ARG A 256 -22.52 9.52 3.35
C ARG A 256 -21.74 10.41 2.38
N PRO A 257 -20.61 11.05 2.78
CA PRO A 257 -19.78 11.83 1.84
C PRO A 257 -19.13 11.01 0.71
N PHE A 258 -19.09 9.68 0.84
CA PHE A 258 -18.46 8.77 -0.12
C PHE A 258 -19.47 7.95 -0.93
N GLU A 259 -20.78 8.14 -0.70
CA GLU A 259 -21.83 7.55 -1.52
C GLU A 259 -21.73 8.07 -2.96
N GLY A 260 -21.65 7.15 -3.92
CA GLY A 260 -21.49 7.47 -5.35
C GLY A 260 -20.07 7.87 -5.79
N VAL A 261 -19.15 8.23 -4.89
CA VAL A 261 -17.77 8.65 -5.22
C VAL A 261 -17.03 7.60 -6.06
N PHE A 262 -17.16 6.32 -5.71
CA PHE A 262 -16.53 5.22 -6.46
C PHE A 262 -17.21 4.90 -7.80
N ARG A 263 -18.43 5.41 -8.05
CA ARG A 263 -19.15 5.30 -9.33
C ARG A 263 -18.92 6.50 -10.24
N ALA A 264 -18.62 7.67 -9.68
CA ALA A 264 -18.35 8.89 -10.43
C ALA A 264 -17.04 8.75 -11.23
N PRO A 265 -17.02 9.02 -12.55
CA PRO A 265 -15.81 8.89 -13.35
C PRO A 265 -14.65 9.76 -12.88
N SER A 266 -13.45 9.21 -12.79
CA SER A 266 -12.24 9.97 -12.41
C SER A 266 -10.98 9.46 -13.12
N HIS A 267 -9.95 10.32 -13.17
CA HIS A 267 -8.92 10.28 -14.22
C HIS A 267 -7.47 10.45 -13.70
N GLY A 268 -7.14 10.07 -12.47
CA GLY A 268 -5.72 10.03 -12.01
C GLY A 268 -4.98 11.37 -12.06
N ALA A 269 -5.68 12.48 -11.82
CA ALA A 269 -5.20 13.86 -11.98
C ALA A 269 -4.68 14.21 -13.39
N LEU A 270 -5.19 13.57 -14.45
CA LEU A 270 -5.00 13.97 -15.85
C LEU A 270 -5.72 15.29 -16.16
N THR A 271 -5.10 16.15 -16.97
CA THR A 271 -5.70 17.36 -17.57
C THR A 271 -5.72 17.25 -19.10
N LEU A 272 -6.17 18.29 -19.84
CA LEU A 272 -6.11 18.32 -21.31
C LEU A 272 -4.71 18.06 -21.87
N ASP A 273 -3.68 18.57 -21.21
CA ASP A 273 -2.26 18.41 -21.57
C ASP A 273 -1.75 16.97 -21.40
N ASP A 274 -2.54 16.09 -20.80
CA ASP A 274 -2.24 14.67 -20.66
C ASP A 274 -3.07 13.78 -21.60
N VAL A 275 -4.04 14.33 -22.33
CA VAL A 275 -4.82 13.57 -23.33
C VAL A 275 -3.91 13.28 -24.54
N PRO A 276 -3.68 12.00 -24.92
CA PRO A 276 -2.71 11.67 -25.97
C PRO A 276 -3.08 12.24 -27.35
N HIS A 277 -4.37 12.21 -27.72
CA HIS A 277 -4.84 12.75 -28.99
C HIS A 277 -5.14 14.25 -28.88
N GLN A 278 -4.12 15.06 -29.12
CA GLN A 278 -4.20 16.53 -29.12
C GLN A 278 -5.22 17.09 -30.13
N GLU A 279 -5.55 16.36 -31.18
CA GLU A 279 -6.65 16.69 -32.11
C GLU A 279 -8.04 16.60 -31.43
N ALA A 280 -8.25 15.67 -30.50
CA ALA A 280 -9.51 15.57 -29.75
C ALA A 280 -9.65 16.72 -28.74
N VAL A 281 -8.53 17.14 -28.13
CA VAL A 281 -8.45 18.32 -27.27
C VAL A 281 -8.79 19.60 -28.04
N ARG A 282 -8.28 19.76 -29.27
CA ARG A 282 -8.66 20.87 -30.16
C ARG A 282 -10.15 20.84 -30.49
N LEU A 283 -10.66 19.70 -30.97
CA LEU A 283 -12.09 19.54 -31.28
C LEU A 283 -13.00 19.91 -30.09
N TYR A 284 -12.64 19.51 -28.86
CA TYR A 284 -13.35 19.92 -27.65
C TYR A 284 -13.29 21.44 -27.42
N ARG A 285 -12.11 22.08 -27.51
CA ARG A 285 -11.96 23.54 -27.38
C ARG A 285 -12.78 24.28 -28.45
N ASP A 286 -12.65 23.90 -29.71
CA ASP A 286 -13.36 24.49 -30.85
C ASP A 286 -14.89 24.37 -30.71
N LEU A 287 -15.39 23.24 -30.19
CA LEU A 287 -16.82 23.00 -29.96
C LEU A 287 -17.37 23.69 -28.69
N MET A 288 -16.52 24.01 -27.72
CA MET A 288 -16.89 24.80 -26.54
C MET A 288 -16.87 26.31 -26.83
N GLU A 289 -15.92 26.78 -27.65
CA GLU A 289 -15.87 28.16 -28.14
C GLU A 289 -17.11 28.50 -29.00
N LYS A 290 -17.51 27.60 -29.91
CA LYS A 290 -18.78 27.68 -30.66
C LYS A 290 -20.05 27.68 -29.80
N ALA A 291 -19.96 27.35 -28.51
CA ALA A 291 -21.08 27.32 -27.58
C ALA A 291 -21.14 28.56 -26.67
N ASP A 292 -20.39 29.61 -26.99
CA ASP A 292 -20.20 30.83 -26.18
C ASP A 292 -19.72 30.56 -24.73
N MET A 293 -19.12 29.38 -24.48
CA MET A 293 -18.56 29.02 -23.19
C MET A 293 -17.10 29.47 -23.10
N PRO A 294 -16.65 30.04 -21.96
CA PRO A 294 -15.30 30.57 -21.82
C PRO A 294 -14.25 29.45 -21.82
N VAL A 295 -13.63 29.21 -22.98
CA VAL A 295 -12.54 28.24 -23.13
C VAL A 295 -11.27 28.79 -22.47
N MET A 296 -10.94 28.24 -21.30
CA MET A 296 -9.66 28.51 -20.65
C MET A 296 -8.51 27.97 -21.50
N LEU A 297 -7.77 28.88 -22.15
CA LEU A 297 -6.56 28.58 -22.93
C LEU A 297 -5.43 27.98 -22.06
N GLY A 298 -5.50 28.17 -20.74
CA GLY A 298 -4.50 27.68 -19.78
C GLY A 298 -4.55 26.16 -19.58
N ASN A 299 -3.36 25.57 -19.52
CA ASN A 299 -3.08 24.13 -19.37
C ASN A 299 -3.75 23.48 -18.13
N GLY A 300 -4.03 24.28 -17.10
CA GLY A 300 -4.70 23.89 -15.86
C GLY A 300 -6.21 24.10 -15.84
N ALA A 301 -6.88 24.18 -17.01
CA ALA A 301 -8.33 24.29 -17.09
C ALA A 301 -9.04 23.13 -16.37
N GLU A 302 -9.90 23.46 -15.40
CA GLU A 302 -10.78 22.48 -14.76
C GLU A 302 -11.87 22.03 -15.74
N ILE A 303 -12.09 20.72 -15.85
CA ILE A 303 -13.04 20.12 -16.79
C ILE A 303 -13.92 19.12 -16.04
N PRO A 304 -15.26 19.12 -16.27
CA PRO A 304 -16.15 18.12 -15.70
C PRO A 304 -15.67 16.70 -16.03
N PRO A 305 -15.55 15.77 -15.06
CA PRO A 305 -15.04 14.44 -15.34
C PRO A 305 -15.85 13.66 -16.40
N MET A 306 -17.14 13.96 -16.58
CA MET A 306 -17.94 13.39 -17.67
C MET A 306 -17.48 13.85 -19.07
N ASP A 307 -17.00 15.08 -19.21
CA ASP A 307 -16.46 15.60 -20.48
C ASP A 307 -15.08 15.03 -20.77
N LEU A 308 -14.24 14.90 -19.73
CA LEU A 308 -12.95 14.21 -19.85
C LEU A 308 -13.14 12.72 -20.19
N ARG A 309 -14.17 12.06 -19.63
CA ARG A 309 -14.56 10.69 -19.99
C ARG A 309 -14.93 10.57 -21.46
N ALA A 310 -15.76 11.47 -21.97
CA ALA A 310 -16.14 11.52 -23.39
C ALA A 310 -14.92 11.78 -24.30
N LEU A 311 -14.01 12.68 -23.91
CA LEU A 311 -12.72 12.88 -24.59
C LEU A 311 -11.91 11.58 -24.71
N PHE A 312 -11.82 10.80 -23.63
CA PHE A 312 -11.13 9.50 -23.63
C PHE A 312 -11.84 8.43 -24.48
N HIS A 313 -13.17 8.48 -24.62
CA HIS A 313 -13.91 7.61 -25.57
C HIS A 313 -13.65 7.95 -27.05
N LEU A 314 -13.42 9.24 -27.35
CA LEU A 314 -13.03 9.68 -28.70
C LEU A 314 -11.58 9.33 -29.00
N SER A 315 -10.65 9.67 -28.10
CA SER A 315 -9.22 9.45 -28.33
C SER A 315 -8.83 7.96 -28.41
N ALA A 316 -9.55 7.08 -27.71
CA ALA A 316 -9.34 5.63 -27.80
C ALA A 316 -9.86 5.00 -29.11
N ASN A 317 -10.71 5.67 -29.90
CA ASN A 317 -11.21 5.16 -31.17
C ASN A 317 -11.25 6.24 -32.28
N PRO A 318 -10.27 6.26 -33.21
CA PRO A 318 -10.19 7.20 -34.32
C PRO A 318 -11.42 7.24 -35.26
N GLU A 319 -12.25 6.20 -35.31
CA GLU A 319 -13.50 6.21 -36.11
C GLU A 319 -14.58 7.06 -35.44
N ARG A 320 -14.74 6.93 -34.11
CA ARG A 320 -15.63 7.80 -33.31
C ARG A 320 -15.18 9.25 -33.34
N MET A 321 -13.86 9.47 -33.28
CA MET A 321 -13.25 10.78 -33.36
C MET A 321 -13.56 11.50 -34.69
N LYS A 322 -13.51 10.78 -35.82
CA LYS A 322 -13.92 11.31 -37.12
C LYS A 322 -15.42 11.65 -37.15
N ALA A 323 -16.28 10.73 -36.73
CA ALA A 323 -17.72 10.96 -36.67
C ALA A 323 -18.09 12.15 -35.74
N ALA A 324 -17.34 12.38 -34.67
CA ALA A 324 -17.52 13.53 -33.77
C ALA A 324 -17.07 14.86 -34.39
N SER A 325 -16.09 14.84 -35.31
CA SER A 325 -15.59 16.05 -35.98
C SER A 325 -16.56 16.64 -37.00
N GLU A 326 -17.59 15.88 -37.40
CA GLU A 326 -18.67 16.32 -38.30
C GLU A 326 -19.84 16.99 -37.55
N LEU A 327 -19.85 16.95 -36.22
CA LEU A 327 -20.94 17.49 -35.38
C LEU A 327 -20.73 18.97 -35.04
N SER A 328 -21.83 19.69 -34.78
CA SER A 328 -21.81 21.15 -34.63
C SER A 328 -21.48 21.63 -33.21
N SER A 329 -21.83 20.83 -32.19
CA SER A 329 -21.65 21.18 -30.78
C SER A 329 -21.19 20.01 -29.91
N TRP A 330 -20.53 20.31 -28.79
CA TRP A 330 -20.14 19.28 -27.81
C TRP A 330 -21.34 18.51 -27.23
N ARG A 331 -22.52 19.15 -27.18
CA ARG A 331 -23.79 18.51 -26.76
C ARG A 331 -24.18 17.38 -27.71
N GLU A 332 -24.01 17.55 -29.01
CA GLU A 332 -24.26 16.50 -30.02
C GLU A 332 -23.22 15.39 -29.93
N VAL A 333 -21.93 15.73 -29.72
CA VAL A 333 -20.86 14.74 -29.52
C VAL A 333 -21.16 13.83 -28.32
N ARG A 334 -21.55 14.39 -27.17
CA ARG A 334 -21.99 13.59 -26.01
C ARG A 334 -23.26 12.80 -26.30
N GLY A 335 -24.21 13.35 -27.07
CA GLY A 335 -25.42 12.62 -27.49
C GLY A 335 -25.13 11.40 -28.37
N MET A 336 -24.11 11.50 -29.24
CA MET A 336 -23.64 10.39 -30.07
C MET A 336 -22.86 9.33 -29.28
N LEU A 337 -22.11 9.74 -28.25
CA LEU A 337 -21.36 8.84 -27.37
C LEU A 337 -22.22 8.15 -26.29
N ALA A 338 -23.28 8.79 -25.80
CA ALA A 338 -24.13 8.34 -24.71
C ALA A 338 -24.50 6.83 -24.73
N PRO A 339 -25.06 6.25 -25.82
CA PRO A 339 -25.44 4.83 -25.84
C PRO A 339 -24.25 3.86 -25.74
N VAL A 340 -23.02 4.31 -26.01
CA VAL A 340 -21.81 3.52 -25.77
C VAL A 340 -21.28 3.76 -24.36
N GLN A 341 -21.29 5.00 -23.89
CA GLN A 341 -20.85 5.39 -22.56
C GLN A 341 -21.65 4.71 -21.45
N GLU A 342 -22.98 4.67 -21.55
CA GLU A 342 -23.86 4.02 -20.56
C GLU A 342 -23.53 2.53 -20.36
N VAL A 343 -23.09 1.83 -21.41
CA VAL A 343 -22.73 0.40 -21.37
C VAL A 343 -21.26 0.18 -20.95
N CYS A 344 -20.39 1.17 -21.14
CA CYS A 344 -18.95 1.06 -20.92
C CYS A 344 -18.47 1.69 -19.60
N ASP A 345 -18.98 2.85 -19.20
CA ASP A 345 -18.36 3.66 -18.14
C ASP A 345 -18.43 2.99 -16.77
N GLU A 346 -19.53 2.30 -16.42
CA GLU A 346 -19.59 1.48 -15.20
C GLU A 346 -18.55 0.35 -15.20
N LYS A 347 -18.30 -0.28 -16.36
CA LYS A 347 -17.26 -1.31 -16.49
C LYS A 347 -15.86 -0.72 -16.37
N VAL A 348 -15.63 0.47 -16.95
CA VAL A 348 -14.33 1.16 -16.89
C VAL A 348 -14.02 1.61 -15.47
N GLU A 349 -14.98 2.20 -14.76
CA GLU A 349 -14.78 2.56 -13.35
C GLU A 349 -14.64 1.32 -12.46
N ALA A 350 -15.42 0.26 -12.67
CA ALA A 350 -15.24 -1.00 -11.95
C ALA A 350 -13.84 -1.61 -12.16
N LEU A 351 -13.36 -1.70 -13.41
CA LEU A 351 -12.01 -2.19 -13.70
C LEU A 351 -10.93 -1.25 -13.14
N ARG A 352 -11.12 0.07 -13.24
CA ARG A 352 -10.16 1.06 -12.73
C ARG A 352 -10.05 1.03 -11.20
N LEU A 353 -11.18 0.86 -10.51
CA LEU A 353 -11.27 0.65 -9.07
C LEU A 353 -10.56 -0.64 -8.66
N MET A 354 -10.78 -1.73 -9.38
CA MET A 354 -10.10 -3.00 -9.13
C MET A 354 -8.58 -2.88 -9.36
N GLU A 355 -8.14 -2.44 -10.52
CA GLU A 355 -6.72 -2.46 -10.88
C GLU A 355 -5.86 -1.43 -10.14
N ASN A 356 -6.44 -0.31 -9.67
CA ASN A 356 -5.70 0.61 -8.80
C ASN A 356 -5.67 0.19 -7.33
N THR A 357 -6.54 -0.72 -6.87
CA THR A 357 -6.58 -1.18 -5.46
C THR A 357 -6.02 -2.59 -5.21
N ARG A 358 -5.67 -3.34 -6.27
CA ARG A 358 -5.23 -4.74 -6.18
C ARG A 358 -3.73 -4.98 -6.27
N HIS A 359 -2.95 -3.99 -6.75
CA HIS A 359 -1.56 -4.20 -7.16
C HIS A 359 -0.51 -3.74 -6.14
N ASP A 360 -0.66 -2.56 -5.57
CA ASP A 360 0.39 -1.91 -4.77
C ASP A 360 -0.18 -0.87 -3.78
N VAL A 361 0.50 -0.72 -2.63
CA VAL A 361 0.12 0.17 -1.53
C VAL A 361 0.11 1.64 -1.94
N ALA A 362 1.06 2.09 -2.77
CA ALA A 362 1.07 3.48 -3.24
C ALA A 362 -0.02 3.72 -4.30
N ARG A 363 -0.29 2.74 -5.19
CA ARG A 363 -1.46 2.81 -6.10
C ARG A 363 -2.76 2.96 -5.32
N VAL A 364 -3.01 2.10 -4.33
CA VAL A 364 -4.18 2.16 -3.43
C VAL A 364 -4.35 3.57 -2.85
N ARG A 365 -3.29 4.12 -2.25
CA ARG A 365 -3.35 5.44 -1.58
C ARG A 365 -3.59 6.57 -2.58
N THR A 366 -2.90 6.60 -3.72
CA THR A 366 -3.16 7.60 -4.76
C THR A 366 -4.56 7.51 -5.35
N PHE A 367 -5.18 6.34 -5.40
CA PHE A 367 -6.57 6.18 -5.82
C PHE A 367 -7.58 6.70 -4.79
N TYR A 368 -7.34 6.48 -3.49
CA TYR A 368 -8.13 7.10 -2.43
C TYR A 368 -7.95 8.62 -2.37
N GLU A 369 -6.73 9.13 -2.51
CA GLU A 369 -6.44 10.57 -2.61
C GLU A 369 -7.19 11.22 -3.77
N GLU A 370 -7.13 10.60 -4.96
CA GLU A 370 -7.84 11.04 -6.16
C GLU A 370 -9.37 10.99 -6.03
N LYS A 371 -9.94 9.86 -5.58
CA LYS A 371 -11.40 9.68 -5.47
C LYS A 371 -12.01 10.52 -4.36
N CYS A 372 -11.37 10.57 -3.20
CA CYS A 372 -11.92 11.19 -2.00
C CYS A 372 -11.45 12.64 -1.77
N GLY A 373 -10.56 13.17 -2.63
CA GLY A 373 -10.02 14.53 -2.49
C GLY A 373 -9.05 14.70 -1.32
N PHE A 374 -8.44 13.62 -0.83
CA PHE A 374 -7.46 13.71 0.27
C PHE A 374 -6.14 14.29 -0.24
N SER A 375 -5.59 15.29 0.45
CA SER A 375 -4.31 15.92 0.07
C SER A 375 -3.07 15.05 0.35
N ASP A 376 -3.19 14.12 1.30
CA ASP A 376 -2.16 13.16 1.74
C ASP A 376 -2.89 12.09 2.56
N PHE A 377 -2.94 10.84 2.07
CA PHE A 377 -3.63 9.73 2.75
C PHE A 377 -3.12 9.52 4.18
N MET A 378 -1.84 9.80 4.44
CA MET A 378 -1.22 9.63 5.75
C MET A 378 -1.65 10.71 6.76
N ARG A 379 -2.26 11.80 6.29
CA ARG A 379 -2.85 12.90 7.10
C ARG A 379 -4.37 12.84 7.17
N THR A 380 -5.02 11.90 6.50
CA THR A 380 -6.46 11.68 6.65
C THR A 380 -6.74 10.97 7.99
N PRO A 381 -7.79 11.37 8.75
CA PRO A 381 -8.17 10.66 9.97
C PRO A 381 -8.48 9.18 9.74
N ASP A 382 -8.13 8.31 10.70
CA ASP A 382 -8.36 6.86 10.55
C ASP A 382 -9.86 6.52 10.36
N LYS A 383 -10.75 7.31 11.00
CA LYS A 383 -12.20 7.26 10.84
C LYS A 383 -12.66 7.55 9.40
N VAL A 384 -12.04 8.55 8.76
CA VAL A 384 -12.36 8.96 7.38
C VAL A 384 -11.76 7.97 6.37
N ILE A 385 -10.56 7.44 6.62
CA ILE A 385 -10.00 6.32 5.85
C ILE A 385 -10.93 5.10 5.94
N THR A 386 -11.38 4.75 7.16
CA THR A 386 -12.31 3.64 7.37
C THR A 386 -13.63 3.84 6.62
N ALA A 387 -14.17 5.07 6.60
CA ALA A 387 -15.37 5.40 5.82
C ALA A 387 -15.18 5.08 4.34
N ALA A 388 -14.09 5.59 3.74
CA ALA A 388 -13.79 5.37 2.33
C ALA A 388 -13.53 3.90 2.00
N VAL A 389 -12.89 3.12 2.89
CA VAL A 389 -12.72 1.67 2.70
C VAL A 389 -14.05 0.93 2.77
N LEU A 390 -14.93 1.25 3.73
CA LEU A 390 -16.26 0.63 3.81
C LEU A 390 -17.10 0.91 2.57
N CYS A 391 -17.10 2.14 2.04
CA CYS A 391 -17.77 2.46 0.79
C CYS A 391 -17.13 1.77 -0.43
N TYR A 392 -15.81 1.61 -0.47
CA TYR A 392 -15.13 0.79 -1.49
C TYR A 392 -15.57 -0.68 -1.43
N LEU A 393 -15.67 -1.28 -0.23
CA LEU A 393 -16.12 -2.66 -0.06
C LEU A 393 -17.59 -2.83 -0.44
N GLN A 394 -18.45 -1.87 -0.10
CA GLN A 394 -19.86 -1.85 -0.53
C GLN A 394 -19.99 -1.74 -2.06
N GLU A 395 -19.16 -0.92 -2.71
CA GLU A 395 -19.16 -0.81 -4.18
C GLU A 395 -18.59 -2.07 -4.85
N LEU A 396 -17.54 -2.69 -4.29
CA LEU A 396 -17.03 -3.98 -4.75
C LEU A 396 -18.06 -5.10 -4.59
N GLN A 397 -18.78 -5.13 -3.45
CA GLN A 397 -19.89 -6.06 -3.21
C GLN A 397 -20.97 -5.86 -4.27
N ARG A 398 -21.40 -4.61 -4.50
CA ARG A 398 -22.40 -4.25 -5.53
C ARG A 398 -21.98 -4.72 -6.93
N ILE A 399 -20.75 -4.43 -7.35
CA ILE A 399 -20.24 -4.86 -8.66
C ILE A 399 -20.24 -6.40 -8.76
N CYS A 400 -19.98 -7.13 -7.67
CA CYS A 400 -19.98 -8.60 -7.67
C CYS A 400 -21.37 -9.24 -7.54
N THR A 401 -22.43 -8.49 -7.17
CA THR A 401 -23.80 -9.02 -6.96
C THR A 401 -24.84 -8.47 -7.94
N GLU A 402 -24.81 -7.19 -8.32
CA GLU A 402 -25.75 -6.57 -9.26
C GLU A 402 -25.39 -6.77 -10.74
N ARG A 403 -24.16 -7.23 -11.02
CA ARG A 403 -23.61 -7.29 -12.38
C ARG A 403 -23.00 -8.66 -12.67
N ASP A 404 -23.65 -9.42 -13.54
CA ASP A 404 -23.22 -10.77 -13.95
C ASP A 404 -21.77 -10.83 -14.46
N TRP A 405 -21.29 -9.74 -15.07
CA TRP A 405 -19.91 -9.61 -15.55
C TRP A 405 -18.90 -9.20 -14.46
N GLY A 406 -19.35 -8.59 -13.36
CA GLY A 406 -18.47 -7.99 -12.36
C GLY A 406 -17.70 -9.02 -11.53
N LYS A 407 -18.34 -10.13 -11.14
CA LYS A 407 -17.71 -11.24 -10.42
C LYS A 407 -16.75 -12.07 -11.29
N PRO A 408 -17.06 -12.43 -12.55
CA PRO A 408 -16.08 -12.95 -13.50
C PRO A 408 -14.90 -11.99 -13.69
N LEU A 409 -15.15 -10.69 -13.95
CA LEU A 409 -14.09 -9.68 -14.13
C LEU A 409 -13.20 -9.58 -12.90
N ALA A 410 -13.78 -9.62 -11.70
CA ALA A 410 -13.05 -9.64 -10.44
C ALA A 410 -12.12 -10.85 -10.29
N ARG A 411 -12.48 -12.02 -10.87
CA ARG A 411 -11.65 -13.23 -10.89
C ARG A 411 -10.61 -13.24 -12.04
N CYS A 412 -10.72 -12.38 -13.05
CA CYS A 412 -9.79 -12.32 -14.18
C CYS A 412 -8.42 -11.73 -13.78
N LEU A 413 -7.37 -12.55 -13.88
CA LEU A 413 -6.01 -12.17 -13.51
C LEU A 413 -5.19 -11.64 -14.70
N THR A 414 -5.62 -11.93 -15.93
CA THR A 414 -4.91 -11.54 -17.16
C THR A 414 -5.74 -10.61 -18.05
N ASP A 415 -5.05 -9.75 -18.80
CA ASP A 415 -5.68 -8.80 -19.73
C ASP A 415 -6.51 -9.49 -20.83
N LEU A 416 -6.12 -10.69 -21.26
CA LEU A 416 -6.89 -11.48 -22.22
C LEU A 416 -8.27 -11.88 -21.66
N GLU A 417 -8.32 -12.35 -20.42
CA GLU A 417 -9.58 -12.70 -19.75
C GLU A 417 -10.45 -11.45 -19.53
N ARG A 418 -9.83 -10.34 -19.10
CA ARG A 418 -10.51 -9.06 -18.87
C ARG A 418 -11.13 -8.50 -20.15
N VAL A 419 -10.40 -8.50 -21.27
CA VAL A 419 -10.93 -8.11 -22.59
C VAL A 419 -12.16 -8.95 -22.98
N ASN A 420 -12.11 -10.26 -22.73
CA ASN A 420 -13.19 -11.19 -23.07
C ASN A 420 -14.46 -10.97 -22.22
N VAL A 421 -14.33 -10.62 -20.94
CA VAL A 421 -15.48 -10.36 -20.03
C VAL A 421 -16.02 -8.93 -20.16
N MET A 422 -15.13 -7.94 -20.24
CA MET A 422 -15.48 -6.52 -20.24
C MET A 422 -16.05 -6.07 -21.59
N GLY A 423 -15.44 -6.53 -22.69
CA GLY A 423 -15.63 -5.99 -24.04
C GLY A 423 -14.46 -5.09 -24.46
N LYS A 424 -14.08 -5.17 -25.75
CA LYS A 424 -12.86 -4.54 -26.30
C LYS A 424 -12.83 -3.02 -26.10
N ASP A 425 -13.91 -2.33 -26.42
CA ASP A 425 -13.98 -0.86 -26.41
C ASP A 425 -13.77 -0.29 -25.01
N ALA A 426 -14.45 -0.86 -24.01
CA ALA A 426 -14.29 -0.46 -22.62
C ALA A 426 -12.86 -0.73 -22.12
N PHE A 427 -12.24 -1.85 -22.52
CA PHE A 427 -10.85 -2.13 -22.18
C PHE A 427 -9.86 -1.18 -22.88
N LEU A 428 -10.12 -0.78 -24.13
CA LEU A 428 -9.32 0.20 -24.85
C LEU A 428 -9.38 1.58 -24.17
N VAL A 429 -10.57 2.04 -23.75
CA VAL A 429 -10.74 3.31 -23.03
C VAL A 429 -10.06 3.27 -21.66
N TYR A 430 -10.26 2.20 -20.88
CA TYR A 430 -9.55 1.97 -19.62
C TYR A 430 -8.03 2.05 -19.81
N ARG A 431 -7.51 1.29 -20.78
CA ARG A 431 -6.09 1.25 -21.07
C ARG A 431 -5.54 2.60 -21.53
N HIS A 432 -6.25 3.33 -22.38
CA HIS A 432 -5.81 4.63 -22.89
C HIS A 432 -5.73 5.70 -21.78
N ILE A 433 -6.57 5.59 -20.73
CA ILE A 433 -6.49 6.41 -19.51
C ILE A 433 -5.25 6.03 -18.67
N GLU A 434 -5.02 4.74 -18.40
CA GLU A 434 -3.87 4.31 -17.59
C GLU A 434 -2.53 4.52 -18.33
N ASP A 435 -2.47 4.31 -19.66
CA ASP A 435 -1.31 4.64 -20.49
C ASP A 435 -1.04 6.17 -20.47
N ALA A 436 -2.07 7.02 -20.45
CA ALA A 436 -1.91 8.47 -20.27
C ALA A 436 -1.39 8.84 -18.86
N ILE A 437 -1.85 8.17 -17.80
CA ILE A 437 -1.32 8.34 -16.43
C ILE A 437 0.17 7.92 -16.38
N LEU A 438 0.52 6.83 -17.07
CA LEU A 438 1.90 6.37 -17.18
C LEU A 438 2.77 7.37 -17.97
N ASP A 439 2.27 7.99 -19.04
CA ASP A 439 3.02 8.99 -19.81
C ASP A 439 3.08 10.36 -19.13
N LYS A 440 2.10 10.75 -18.30
CA LYS A 440 2.26 11.86 -17.35
C LYS A 440 3.40 11.57 -16.36
N LYS A 441 3.39 10.39 -15.73
CA LYS A 441 4.46 9.96 -14.82
C LYS A 441 5.83 9.89 -15.53
N ARG A 442 5.89 9.39 -16.77
CA ARG A 442 7.10 9.31 -17.59
C ARG A 442 7.69 10.69 -17.89
N ARG A 443 6.85 11.68 -18.24
CA ARG A 443 7.25 13.08 -18.45
C ARG A 443 7.80 13.70 -17.16
N VAL A 444 7.15 13.50 -16.01
CA VAL A 444 7.64 13.98 -14.70
C VAL A 444 8.96 13.31 -14.28
N TRP A 445 9.17 12.04 -14.60
CA TRP A 445 10.49 11.40 -14.41
C TRP A 445 11.55 11.99 -15.36
N ALA A 446 11.20 12.32 -16.60
CA ALA A 446 12.14 12.91 -17.55
C ALA A 446 12.61 14.31 -17.12
N THR A 447 11.73 15.20 -16.65
CA THR A 447 12.12 16.54 -16.16
C THR A 447 12.97 16.48 -14.89
N ARG A 448 12.78 15.46 -14.04
CA ARG A 448 13.68 15.13 -12.92
C ARG A 448 15.07 14.70 -13.41
N PHE A 449 15.15 13.78 -14.37
CA PHE A 449 16.43 13.34 -14.92
C PHE A 449 17.17 14.43 -15.71
N ALA A 450 16.46 15.41 -16.26
CA ALA A 450 17.03 16.58 -16.93
C ALA A 450 17.59 17.65 -15.96
N GLY A 451 17.22 17.60 -14.68
CA GLY A 451 17.55 18.65 -13.70
C GLY A 451 16.74 19.94 -13.84
N GLU A 452 15.76 19.98 -14.76
CA GLU A 452 14.88 21.14 -14.98
C GLU A 452 13.89 21.32 -13.83
N ALA A 453 13.47 20.21 -13.21
CA ALA A 453 12.89 20.27 -11.88
C ALA A 453 14.01 20.65 -10.89
N ASN A 454 13.87 21.80 -10.21
CA ASN A 454 14.74 22.25 -9.09
C ASN A 454 14.58 21.39 -7.82
N GLU A 455 14.51 20.08 -8.03
CA GLU A 455 14.29 19.01 -7.08
C GLU A 455 15.60 18.23 -6.80
N GLU A 456 16.79 18.83 -6.98
CA GLU A 456 18.07 18.16 -6.64
C GLU A 456 18.05 17.59 -5.23
N SER A 457 17.52 18.34 -4.25
CA SER A 457 17.34 17.87 -2.87
C SER A 457 16.36 16.70 -2.75
N THR A 458 15.35 16.62 -3.64
CA THR A 458 14.37 15.55 -3.69
C THR A 458 14.94 14.31 -4.37
N LEU A 459 15.80 14.49 -5.38
CA LEU A 459 16.52 13.42 -6.05
C LEU A 459 17.60 12.81 -5.14
N ASP A 460 18.38 13.63 -4.44
CA ASP A 460 19.30 13.18 -3.38
C ASP A 460 18.53 12.47 -2.25
N TYR A 461 17.40 13.02 -1.79
CA TYR A 461 16.56 12.38 -0.78
C TYR A 461 15.97 11.05 -1.26
N LEU A 462 15.52 10.95 -2.52
CA LEU A 462 15.03 9.70 -3.11
C LEU A 462 16.18 8.68 -3.25
N LEU A 463 17.36 9.08 -3.73
CA LEU A 463 18.53 8.21 -3.85
C LEU A 463 19.04 7.74 -2.47
N GLU A 464 19.07 8.62 -1.46
CA GLU A 464 19.41 8.24 -0.09
C GLU A 464 18.37 7.28 0.49
N ASN A 465 17.09 7.45 0.19
CA ASN A 465 16.03 6.53 0.63
C ASN A 465 15.98 5.21 -0.17
N PHE A 466 16.38 5.17 -1.44
CA PHE A 466 16.63 3.92 -2.17
C PHE A 466 17.89 3.19 -1.65
N GLY A 467 18.86 3.92 -1.11
CA GLY A 467 20.01 3.36 -0.38
C GLY A 467 19.67 2.86 1.03
N ARG A 468 18.64 3.44 1.67
CA ARG A 468 18.13 2.99 2.98
C ARG A 468 17.28 1.74 2.81
N ARG A 469 17.56 0.74 3.66
CA ARG A 469 16.81 -0.52 3.67
C ARG A 469 15.32 -0.27 3.92
N THR A 470 14.46 -1.00 3.23
CA THR A 470 13.01 -1.09 3.48
C THR A 470 12.63 -1.80 4.79
N GLU A 471 13.53 -1.86 5.77
CA GLU A 471 13.29 -2.41 7.10
C GLU A 471 12.40 -1.51 7.97
N GLN A 472 12.31 -0.20 7.69
CA GLN A 472 11.56 0.74 8.56
C GLN A 472 10.03 0.61 8.46
N THR A 473 9.45 0.29 7.31
CA THR A 473 7.98 0.15 7.19
C THR A 473 7.44 -1.08 7.91
N ARG A 474 8.26 -2.14 8.07
CA ARG A 474 7.82 -3.40 8.68
C ARG A 474 7.57 -3.32 10.20
N ASN A 475 8.03 -2.27 10.86
CA ASN A 475 7.94 -2.13 12.32
C ASN A 475 6.89 -1.11 12.81
N VAL A 476 6.28 -0.30 11.94
CA VAL A 476 5.34 0.77 12.36
C VAL A 476 4.12 0.18 13.12
N GLY A 477 3.62 -0.97 12.69
CA GLY A 477 2.57 -1.73 13.41
C GLY A 477 3.05 -2.55 14.61
N THR A 478 4.35 -2.66 14.86
CA THR A 478 4.91 -3.46 15.98
C THR A 478 5.46 -2.61 17.14
N THR A 479 5.62 -1.30 16.94
CA THR A 479 6.02 -0.36 18.01
C THR A 479 4.85 0.20 18.82
N GLY A 480 3.62 -0.26 18.55
CA GLY A 480 2.44 -0.02 19.40
C GLY A 480 2.48 -0.83 20.69
N THR A 481 3.21 -0.32 21.69
CA THR A 481 3.12 -0.65 23.13
C THR A 481 2.70 -2.09 23.51
N GLU A 482 3.68 -2.98 23.71
CA GLU A 482 3.47 -4.25 24.42
C GLU A 482 2.92 -4.02 25.85
N PHE A 483 1.60 -4.12 26.02
CA PHE A 483 0.93 -4.09 27.33
C PHE A 483 -0.13 -5.21 27.49
N ASP A 484 0.15 -6.34 26.85
CA ASP A 484 -0.61 -7.58 26.98
C ASP A 484 -0.20 -8.29 28.30
N ARG A 485 -0.91 -7.96 29.38
CA ARG A 485 -0.42 -8.12 30.77
C ARG A 485 -0.48 -9.55 31.33
N GLU A 486 -0.81 -10.53 30.48
CA GLU A 486 -1.18 -11.90 30.86
C GLU A 486 -0.15 -12.98 30.46
N GLN A 487 0.95 -12.64 29.76
CA GLN A 487 1.94 -13.65 29.30
C GLN A 487 3.43 -13.43 29.64
N GLU A 488 3.89 -12.25 30.10
CA GLU A 488 5.30 -12.07 30.53
C GLU A 488 5.44 -11.55 31.97
N PRO A 489 6.33 -12.15 32.80
CA PRO A 489 6.63 -11.64 34.14
C PRO A 489 7.51 -10.38 34.07
N ILE A 490 7.16 -9.37 34.88
CA ILE A 490 7.75 -8.02 34.84
C ILE A 490 9.23 -8.03 35.26
N GLY A 491 10.14 -8.17 34.28
CA GLY A 491 11.58 -8.38 34.50
C GLY A 491 12.51 -7.30 33.95
N ARG A 492 12.64 -6.15 34.62
CA ARG A 492 13.65 -5.06 34.43
C ARG A 492 13.86 -4.43 33.04
N GLN A 493 13.43 -5.03 31.92
CA GLN A 493 13.71 -4.50 30.57
C GLN A 493 12.87 -3.27 30.20
N VAL A 494 11.70 -3.09 30.81
CA VAL A 494 10.73 -2.02 30.50
C VAL A 494 11.36 -0.62 30.57
N GLN A 495 12.22 -0.37 31.57
CA GLN A 495 12.92 0.93 31.72
C GLN A 495 13.95 1.22 30.61
N ARG A 496 14.45 0.21 29.89
CA ARG A 496 15.38 0.44 28.76
C ARG A 496 14.67 0.88 27.50
N ARG A 497 13.50 0.31 27.19
CA ARG A 497 12.80 0.56 25.90
C ARG A 497 12.36 2.04 25.76
N VAL A 498 11.90 2.67 26.85
CA VAL A 498 11.54 4.10 26.88
C VAL A 498 12.76 5.00 26.64
N LEU A 499 13.95 4.61 27.09
CA LEU A 499 15.19 5.34 26.80
C LEU A 499 15.66 5.18 25.34
N ASP A 500 15.18 4.18 24.61
CA ASP A 500 15.58 3.91 23.23
C ASP A 500 14.67 4.62 22.21
N SER A 501 13.37 4.80 22.50
CA SER A 501 12.50 5.71 21.72
C SER A 501 12.95 7.17 21.87
N ASP A 502 13.32 7.59 23.08
CA ASP A 502 13.83 8.93 23.35
C ASP A 502 15.16 9.22 22.62
N LYS A 503 16.05 8.20 22.49
CA LYS A 503 17.24 8.26 21.63
C LYS A 503 16.89 8.34 20.15
N ALA A 504 15.90 7.57 19.67
CA ALA A 504 15.49 7.60 18.27
C ALA A 504 14.97 8.99 17.86
N SER A 505 14.12 9.60 18.71
CA SER A 505 13.61 10.96 18.53
C SER A 505 14.73 12.01 18.54
N LYS A 506 15.63 11.98 19.53
CA LYS A 506 16.81 12.87 19.58
C LYS A 506 17.77 12.66 18.40
N LEU A 507 17.92 11.45 17.89
CA LEU A 507 18.70 11.18 16.67
C LEU A 507 18.04 11.75 15.41
N ALA A 508 16.70 11.79 15.34
CA ALA A 508 15.98 12.45 14.25
C ALA A 508 16.17 13.97 14.29
N GLU A 509 16.01 14.62 15.46
CA GLU A 509 16.31 16.05 15.64
C GLU A 509 17.76 16.39 15.26
N VAL A 510 18.73 15.62 15.76
CA VAL A 510 20.17 15.86 15.48
C VAL A 510 20.48 15.66 14.00
N ARG A 511 19.78 14.75 13.31
CA ARG A 511 19.89 14.58 11.85
C ARG A 511 19.28 15.76 11.08
N GLN A 512 18.09 16.25 11.44
CA GLN A 512 17.53 17.48 10.83
C GLN A 512 18.47 18.68 11.03
N LYS A 513 19.00 18.87 12.25
CA LYS A 513 19.93 19.96 12.59
C LYS A 513 21.28 19.82 11.88
N ARG A 514 21.75 18.59 11.59
CA ARG A 514 22.96 18.36 10.77
C ARG A 514 22.73 18.52 9.26
N GLY A 515 21.57 18.12 8.73
CA GLY A 515 21.25 18.29 7.30
C GLY A 515 21.35 19.74 6.86
N LYS A 516 20.87 20.68 7.68
CA LYS A 516 20.97 22.13 7.44
C LYS A 516 22.40 22.70 7.45
N MET A 517 23.43 21.94 7.83
CA MET A 517 24.83 22.41 7.78
C MET A 517 25.59 22.00 6.53
N TRP A 518 25.02 21.19 5.62
CA TRP A 518 25.76 20.70 4.45
C TRP A 518 25.76 21.64 3.23
N SER A 519 24.91 22.68 3.22
CA SER A 519 24.68 23.59 2.07
C SER A 519 25.90 24.37 1.57
N ASN A 520 26.98 24.48 2.35
CA ASN A 520 28.11 25.38 2.08
C ASN A 520 29.36 24.65 1.55
N LYS A 521 29.21 23.45 0.96
CA LYS A 521 30.28 22.76 0.25
C LYS A 521 29.85 22.53 -1.20
N LYS A 522 30.81 22.62 -2.14
CA LYS A 522 30.61 22.33 -3.56
C LYS A 522 29.81 21.05 -3.73
N SER A 523 28.85 21.07 -4.64
CA SER A 523 27.91 19.97 -4.82
C SER A 523 28.68 18.68 -5.13
N VAL A 524 28.19 17.55 -4.63
CA VAL A 524 28.72 16.25 -5.07
C VAL A 524 28.57 16.12 -6.59
N PHE A 525 27.52 16.71 -7.16
CA PHE A 525 27.27 16.80 -8.59
C PHE A 525 28.39 17.53 -9.34
N ASP A 526 28.96 18.64 -8.85
CA ASP A 526 30.13 19.31 -9.47
C ASP A 526 31.27 18.30 -9.69
N SER A 527 31.58 17.53 -8.63
CA SER A 527 32.70 16.57 -8.64
C SER A 527 32.43 15.34 -9.51
N LEU A 528 31.16 14.97 -9.68
CA LEU A 528 30.73 13.81 -10.45
C LEU A 528 30.57 14.17 -11.94
N HIS A 529 30.06 15.36 -12.25
CA HIS A 529 30.00 15.93 -13.58
C HIS A 529 31.41 16.23 -14.13
N GLN A 530 32.32 16.79 -13.32
CA GLN A 530 33.74 16.89 -13.71
C GLN A 530 34.36 15.52 -14.01
N LYS A 531 34.05 14.47 -13.23
CA LYS A 531 34.53 13.10 -13.52
C LYS A 531 33.88 12.48 -14.76
N GLN A 532 32.62 12.77 -15.06
CA GLN A 532 31.99 12.32 -16.32
C GLN A 532 32.60 13.03 -17.53
N LEU A 533 32.81 14.35 -17.48
CA LEU A 533 33.49 15.10 -18.54
C LEU A 533 34.93 14.62 -18.77
N GLN A 534 35.67 14.28 -17.69
CA GLN A 534 36.99 13.64 -17.79
C GLN A 534 36.89 12.25 -18.44
N ASN A 535 35.96 11.40 -18.01
CA ASN A 535 35.82 10.06 -18.60
C ASN A 535 35.40 10.09 -20.08
N VAL A 536 34.61 11.08 -20.51
CA VAL A 536 34.26 11.29 -21.92
C VAL A 536 35.48 11.77 -22.73
N THR A 537 36.32 12.67 -22.17
CA THR A 537 37.54 13.12 -22.86
C THR A 537 38.64 12.06 -22.94
N TYR A 538 38.65 11.05 -22.07
CA TYR A 538 39.49 9.85 -22.21
C TYR A 538 38.86 8.74 -23.08
N GLY A 539 37.66 8.94 -23.62
CA GLY A 539 36.94 7.96 -24.45
C GLY A 539 37.09 8.14 -25.96
N VAL A 540 37.90 9.09 -26.43
CA VAL A 540 38.00 9.48 -27.85
C VAL A 540 39.45 9.52 -28.34
N HIS A 541 40.05 8.34 -28.51
CA HIS A 541 41.27 8.09 -29.30
C HIS A 541 41.30 6.64 -29.80
#